data_AF-A0A8T0XVF6-F1
#
_entry.id   AF-A0A8T0XVF6-F1
#
_cell.length_a   1.000
_cell.length_b   1.000
_cell.length_c   1.000
_cell.angle_alpha   90.00
_cell.angle_beta   90.00
_cell.angle_gamma   90.00
#
_symmetry.space_group_name_H-M   'P 1'
#
loop_
_entity.id
_entity.type
_entity.pdbx_description
1 polymer ?
#
loop_
_entity_poly.entity_id
_entity_poly.type
_entity_poly.pdbx_seq_one_letter_code
_entity_poly.pdbx_strand_id
1 'polypeptide(L)'
;MSCLGGRARSWAYGRRLTDATCFGTYAEFKEELRQAFESPKNEFRSRAEFLDLQQGKHDVHAYAQRARYLVSNIVTNPMDEATKVVTFMKGLRDVPVKTYLFREYPKDGTSGDKDGRSGTYGPLKRYGCWSPAAEQQ
;
A
#
# COMPACT_ATOMS: atom_id res chain seq x y z
N MET A 1 -2.50 -20.51 -27.47
CA MET A 1 -2.87 -20.83 -26.08
C MET A 1 -3.18 -19.52 -25.36
N SER A 2 -4.24 -19.44 -24.54
CA SER A 2 -4.57 -18.19 -23.82
C SER A 2 -3.68 -18.01 -22.59
N CYS A 3 -3.45 -16.75 -22.19
CA CYS A 3 -2.70 -16.40 -20.97
C CYS A 3 -3.56 -16.45 -19.70
N LEU A 4 -4.83 -16.86 -19.79
CA LEU A 4 -5.75 -16.88 -18.65
C LEU A 4 -5.64 -18.21 -17.90
N GLY A 5 -5.43 -18.13 -16.59
CA GLY A 5 -5.40 -19.28 -15.68
C GLY A 5 -6.57 -19.30 -14.70
N GLY A 6 -6.90 -20.49 -14.18
CA GLY A 6 -7.84 -20.67 -13.07
C GLY A 6 -9.18 -19.95 -13.26
N ARG A 7 -9.58 -19.16 -12.25
CA ARG A 7 -10.87 -18.44 -12.22
C ARG A 7 -11.04 -17.47 -13.39
N ALA A 8 -9.97 -16.81 -13.83
CA ALA A 8 -10.02 -15.87 -14.96
C ALA A 8 -10.39 -16.59 -16.27
N ARG A 9 -9.90 -17.82 -16.46
CA ARG A 9 -10.25 -18.65 -17.61
C ARG A 9 -11.72 -19.07 -17.58
N SER A 10 -12.22 -19.56 -16.45
CA SER A 10 -13.62 -19.98 -16.30
C SER A 10 -14.59 -18.80 -16.48
N TRP A 11 -14.24 -17.63 -15.93
CA TRP A 11 -15.02 -16.40 -16.11
C TRP A 11 -15.12 -15.98 -17.59
N ALA A 12 -13.99 -15.90 -18.29
CA ALA A 12 -13.96 -15.52 -19.70
C ALA A 12 -14.72 -16.53 -20.59
N TYR A 13 -14.62 -17.82 -20.26
CA TYR A 13 -15.37 -18.86 -20.95
C TYR A 13 -16.88 -18.73 -20.73
N GLY A 14 -17.32 -18.49 -19.49
CA GLY A 14 -18.73 -18.29 -19.17
C GLY A 14 -19.34 -17.10 -19.92
N ARG A 15 -18.62 -15.97 -20.00
CA ARG A 15 -19.05 -14.81 -20.78
C ARG A 15 -19.22 -15.14 -22.27
N ARG A 16 -18.27 -15.89 -22.83
CA ARG A 16 -18.31 -16.31 -24.24
C ARG A 16 -19.44 -17.29 -24.56
N LEU A 17 -19.84 -18.12 -23.60
CA LEU A 17 -20.99 -19.03 -23.77
C LEU A 17 -22.30 -18.25 -23.90
N THR A 18 -22.45 -17.15 -23.17
CA THR A 18 -23.64 -16.30 -23.22
C THR A 18 -23.67 -15.39 -24.44
N ASP A 19 -22.51 -14.87 -24.83
CA ASP A 19 -22.35 -14.01 -26.01
C ASP A 19 -21.03 -14.31 -26.73
N ALA A 20 -21.14 -14.79 -27.98
CA ALA A 20 -19.99 -15.13 -28.81
C ALA A 20 -19.12 -13.89 -29.15
N THR A 21 -19.69 -12.69 -29.06
CA THR A 21 -19.04 -11.40 -29.30
C THR A 21 -18.73 -10.61 -28.03
N CYS A 22 -18.78 -11.25 -26.85
CA CYS A 22 -18.67 -10.61 -25.53
C CYS A 22 -17.44 -9.71 -25.30
N PHE A 23 -16.39 -9.81 -26.11
CA PHE A 23 -15.21 -8.96 -26.03
C PHE A 23 -14.95 -8.35 -27.41
N GLY A 24 -15.60 -7.23 -27.71
CA GLY A 24 -15.51 -6.55 -29.01
C GLY A 24 -14.11 -6.05 -29.31
N THR A 25 -13.40 -5.56 -28.29
CA THR A 25 -11.99 -5.15 -28.38
C THR A 25 -11.14 -5.66 -27.21
N TYR A 26 -9.82 -5.65 -27.38
CA TYR A 26 -8.89 -5.97 -26.30
C TYR A 26 -8.95 -4.98 -25.13
N ALA A 27 -9.27 -3.71 -25.40
CA ALA A 27 -9.43 -2.68 -24.37
C ALA A 27 -10.64 -2.98 -23.47
N GLU A 28 -11.79 -3.31 -24.07
CA GLU A 28 -12.98 -3.75 -23.35
C GLU A 28 -12.72 -5.01 -22.54
N PHE A 29 -12.06 -6.01 -23.13
CA PHE A 29 -11.66 -7.22 -22.41
C PHE A 29 -10.85 -6.91 -21.15
N LYS A 30 -9.86 -6.02 -21.24
CA LYS A 30 -9.03 -5.62 -20.09
C LYS A 30 -9.83 -4.91 -19.01
N GLU A 31 -10.69 -3.97 -19.38
CA GLU A 31 -11.52 -3.26 -18.39
C GLU A 31 -12.52 -4.18 -17.72
N GLU A 32 -13.17 -5.05 -18.46
CA GLU A 32 -14.12 -6.01 -17.89
C GLU A 32 -13.43 -7.06 -17.00
N LEU A 33 -12.26 -7.54 -17.42
CA LEU A 33 -11.44 -8.43 -16.60
C LEU A 33 -10.99 -7.72 -15.31
N ARG A 34 -10.60 -6.44 -15.40
CA ARG A 34 -10.32 -5.62 -14.23
C ARG A 34 -11.55 -5.53 -13.35
N GLN A 35 -12.70 -5.11 -13.84
CA GLN A 35 -13.93 -4.98 -13.03
C GLN A 35 -14.39 -6.29 -12.38
N ALA A 36 -14.27 -7.43 -13.06
CA ALA A 36 -14.71 -8.72 -12.54
C ALA A 36 -13.82 -9.26 -11.41
N PHE A 37 -12.53 -8.91 -11.42
CA PHE A 37 -11.54 -9.41 -10.45
C PHE A 37 -11.00 -8.34 -9.51
N GLU A 38 -11.28 -7.08 -9.79
CA GLU A 38 -11.06 -5.98 -8.88
C GLU A 38 -11.90 -6.26 -7.64
N SER A 39 -11.22 -6.32 -6.50
CA SER A 39 -11.91 -6.54 -5.23
C SER A 39 -12.98 -5.45 -5.09
N PRO A 40 -14.18 -5.76 -4.57
CA PRO A 40 -15.19 -4.74 -4.30
C PRO A 40 -14.51 -3.62 -3.51
N LYS A 41 -14.31 -2.48 -4.17
CA LYS A 41 -13.62 -1.31 -3.63
C LYS A 41 -14.53 -0.70 -2.58
N ASN A 42 -14.72 -1.38 -1.46
CA ASN A 42 -15.20 -0.75 -0.27
C ASN A 42 -14.02 0.03 0.29
N GLU A 43 -13.67 1.11 -0.41
CA GLU A 43 -12.61 2.03 -0.02
C GLU A 43 -12.91 2.58 1.36
N PHE A 44 -14.20 2.77 1.68
CA PHE A 44 -14.66 3.13 3.00
C PHE A 44 -14.24 2.10 4.05
N ARG A 45 -14.45 0.80 3.78
CA ARG A 45 -14.00 -0.29 4.66
C ARG A 45 -12.48 -0.36 4.75
N SER A 46 -11.76 -0.25 3.63
CA SER A 46 -10.29 -0.29 3.65
C SER A 46 -9.71 0.90 4.43
N ARG A 47 -10.32 2.09 4.28
CA ARG A 47 -9.98 3.28 5.06
C ARG A 47 -10.28 3.09 6.54
N ALA A 48 -11.47 2.60 6.90
CA ALA A 48 -11.82 2.32 8.28
C ALA A 48 -10.86 1.29 8.92
N GLU A 49 -10.61 0.16 8.24
CA GLU A 49 -9.67 -0.86 8.70
C GLU A 49 -8.24 -0.33 8.83
N PHE A 50 -7.83 0.61 7.97
CA PHE A 50 -6.52 1.24 8.08
C PHE A 50 -6.44 2.17 9.29
N LEU A 51 -7.47 2.99 9.52
CA LEU A 51 -7.54 3.92 10.67
C LEU A 51 -7.56 3.19 12.02
N ASP A 52 -8.18 2.00 12.06
CA ASP A 52 -8.23 1.14 13.25
C ASP A 52 -7.08 0.13 13.30
N LEU A 53 -6.13 0.20 12.37
CA LEU A 53 -5.05 -0.79 12.25
C LEU A 53 -4.18 -0.80 13.50
N GLN A 54 -4.05 -1.97 14.11
CA GLN A 54 -3.16 -2.23 15.24
C GLN A 54 -2.23 -3.37 14.89
N GLN A 55 -0.96 -3.26 15.28
CA GLN A 55 0.03 -4.30 15.04
C GLN A 55 -0.46 -5.64 15.59
N GLY A 56 -1.04 -5.64 16.80
CA GLY A 56 -1.46 -6.90 17.43
C GLY A 56 -0.33 -7.92 17.36
N LYS A 57 -0.63 -9.21 17.41
CA LYS A 57 0.38 -10.29 17.48
C LYS A 57 1.30 -10.41 16.24
N HIS A 58 1.12 -9.57 15.23
CA HIS A 58 1.91 -9.58 14.00
C HIS A 58 3.29 -8.97 14.22
N ASP A 59 4.30 -9.52 13.53
CA ASP A 59 5.59 -8.84 13.40
C ASP A 59 5.44 -7.54 12.60
N VAL A 60 6.48 -6.69 12.66
CA VAL A 60 6.46 -5.36 12.03
C VAL A 60 6.32 -5.45 10.51
N HIS A 61 6.87 -6.48 9.87
CA HIS A 61 6.79 -6.65 8.43
C HIS A 61 5.38 -7.07 8.00
N ALA A 62 4.77 -8.07 8.66
CA ALA A 62 3.39 -8.46 8.42
C ALA A 62 2.40 -7.29 8.64
N TYR A 63 2.65 -6.47 9.67
CA TYR A 63 1.90 -5.24 9.92
C TYR A 63 2.07 -4.21 8.80
N ALA A 64 3.30 -3.96 8.34
CA ALA A 64 3.57 -3.07 7.20
C ALA A 64 2.91 -3.56 5.91
N GLN A 65 2.92 -4.86 5.64
CA GLN A 65 2.24 -5.43 4.48
C GLN A 65 0.73 -5.21 4.55
N ARG A 66 0.12 -5.44 5.72
CA ARG A 66 -1.32 -5.18 5.93
C ARG A 66 -1.66 -3.71 5.71
N ALA A 67 -0.86 -2.81 6.26
CA ALA A 67 -1.01 -1.37 6.05
C ALA A 67 -0.95 -0.99 4.56
N ARG A 68 0.06 -1.48 3.82
CA ARG A 68 0.21 -1.22 2.38
C ARG A 68 -0.98 -1.72 1.57
N TYR A 69 -1.45 -2.93 1.86
CA TYR A 69 -2.61 -3.51 1.20
C TYR A 69 -3.87 -2.65 1.39
N LEU A 70 -4.13 -2.19 2.62
CA LEU A 70 -5.30 -1.36 2.92
C LEU A 70 -5.22 0.00 2.23
N VAL A 71 -4.04 0.62 2.20
CA VAL A 71 -3.82 1.89 1.49
C VAL A 71 -3.96 1.72 -0.03
N SER A 72 -3.45 0.63 -0.61
CA SER A 72 -3.56 0.38 -2.06
C SER A 72 -5.00 0.21 -2.55
N ASN A 73 -5.93 -0.14 -1.66
CA ASN A 73 -7.33 -0.26 -2.01
C ASN A 73 -8.06 1.10 -2.06
N ILE A 74 -7.45 2.18 -1.57
CA ILE A 74 -8.06 3.53 -1.53
C ILE A 74 -7.53 4.34 -2.73
N VAL A 75 -8.25 4.28 -3.85
CA VAL A 75 -7.78 4.85 -5.12
C VAL A 75 -8.47 6.19 -5.42
N THR A 76 -9.76 6.33 -5.14
CA THR A 76 -10.52 7.52 -5.59
C THR A 76 -10.21 8.79 -4.80
N ASN A 77 -9.95 8.67 -3.50
CA ASN A 77 -9.57 9.78 -2.64
C ASN A 77 -8.41 9.33 -1.72
N PRO A 78 -7.17 9.38 -2.22
CA PRO A 78 -6.03 8.87 -1.47
C PRO A 78 -5.89 9.63 -0.15
N MET A 79 -5.56 8.91 0.92
CA MET A 79 -5.24 9.56 2.20
C MET A 79 -3.97 10.39 2.07
N ASP A 80 -3.88 11.48 2.83
CA ASP A 80 -2.65 12.24 2.92
C ASP A 80 -1.56 11.44 3.65
N GLU A 81 -0.32 11.73 3.32
CA GLU A 81 0.82 10.98 3.83
C GLU A 81 1.05 11.16 5.33
N ALA A 82 0.70 12.34 5.87
CA ALA A 82 0.79 12.56 7.30
C ALA A 82 -0.18 11.64 8.05
N THR A 83 -1.43 11.51 7.59
CA THR A 83 -2.42 10.60 8.18
C THR A 83 -1.99 9.14 8.04
N LYS A 84 -1.40 8.73 6.90
CA LYS A 84 -0.87 7.37 6.73
C LYS A 84 0.22 7.06 7.75
N VAL A 85 1.21 7.93 7.87
CA VAL A 85 2.34 7.76 8.80
C VAL A 85 1.85 7.79 10.26
N VAL A 86 1.02 8.77 10.63
CA VAL A 86 0.50 8.90 12.01
C VAL A 86 -0.32 7.67 12.40
N THR A 87 -1.21 7.20 11.52
CA THR A 87 -2.04 6.01 11.77
C THR A 87 -1.17 4.77 11.92
N PHE A 88 -0.23 4.56 10.99
CA PHE A 88 0.71 3.44 11.05
C PHE A 88 1.53 3.44 12.33
N MET A 89 2.04 4.59 12.75
CA MET A 89 2.84 4.73 13.97
C MET A 89 1.99 4.57 15.24
N LYS A 90 0.74 5.02 15.23
CA LYS A 90 -0.20 4.86 16.35
C LYS A 90 -0.48 3.38 16.63
N GLY A 91 -0.61 2.57 15.59
CA GLY A 91 -0.92 1.13 15.71
C GLY A 91 0.25 0.22 16.10
N LEU A 92 1.51 0.70 16.09
CA LEU A 92 2.67 -0.10 16.51
C LEU A 92 2.63 -0.40 18.02
N ARG A 93 2.86 -1.67 18.38
CA ARG A 93 3.05 -2.10 19.77
C ARG A 93 4.53 -1.91 20.13
N ASP A 94 4.76 -1.13 21.19
CA ASP A 94 6.05 -0.81 21.82
C ASP A 94 6.81 0.46 21.37
N VAL A 95 7.17 1.23 22.39
CA VAL A 95 7.89 2.52 22.36
C VAL A 95 9.34 2.41 21.87
N PRO A 96 10.12 1.33 22.13
CA PRO A 96 11.46 1.18 21.59
C PRO A 96 11.48 1.22 20.05
N VAL A 97 10.53 0.56 19.38
CA VAL A 97 10.40 0.61 17.91
C VAL A 97 10.04 2.02 17.44
N LYS A 98 9.17 2.73 18.17
CA LYS A 98 8.89 4.16 17.93
C LYS A 98 10.16 5.01 18.09
N THR A 99 11.03 4.71 19.05
CA THR A 99 12.28 5.45 19.28
C THR A 99 13.43 5.06 18.36
N TYR A 100 13.56 3.80 17.93
CA TYR A 100 14.61 3.35 16.99
C TYR A 100 14.35 3.85 15.56
N LEU A 101 13.08 4.06 15.20
CA LEU A 101 12.73 4.79 13.98
C LEU A 101 13.12 6.27 14.05
N PHE A 102 13.39 6.84 15.23
CA PHE A 102 13.73 8.25 15.42
C PHE A 102 15.12 8.49 16.02
N ARG A 103 15.99 7.48 16.09
CA ARG A 103 17.33 7.69 16.63
C ARG A 103 18.18 8.46 15.62
N GLU A 104 18.18 9.79 15.74
CA GLU A 104 19.33 10.59 15.36
C GLU A 104 20.56 10.00 16.08
N TYR A 105 21.61 9.71 15.32
CA TYR A 105 22.89 9.40 15.92
C TYR A 105 23.32 10.59 16.78
N PRO A 106 23.77 10.39 18.03
CA PRO A 106 24.42 11.46 18.76
C PRO A 106 25.56 11.95 17.87
N LYS A 107 25.57 13.25 17.54
CA LYS A 107 26.79 13.84 16.98
C LYS A 107 27.78 13.88 18.12
N ASP A 108 28.71 12.93 18.09
CA ASP A 108 29.91 12.91 18.89
C ASP A 108 30.49 14.33 18.85
N GLY A 109 30.62 14.94 20.02
CA GLY A 109 30.97 16.34 20.13
C GLY A 109 32.27 16.64 19.39
N THR A 110 32.23 17.61 18.48
CA THR A 110 33.16 18.73 18.44
C THR A 110 32.67 19.75 17.41
N SER A 111 32.58 20.99 17.90
CA SER A 111 32.51 22.29 17.21
C SER A 111 32.46 22.33 15.68
N GLY A 112 31.53 23.14 15.18
CA GLY A 112 31.76 23.97 13.99
C GLY A 112 30.77 23.76 12.86
N ASP A 113 30.19 24.89 12.45
CA ASP A 113 29.50 25.17 11.19
C ASP A 113 28.02 24.83 10.98
N LYS A 114 27.37 25.92 10.54
CA LYS A 114 25.98 26.13 10.21
C LYS A 114 25.74 25.58 8.80
N ASP A 115 24.66 24.83 8.63
CA ASP A 115 23.65 25.11 7.60
C ASP A 115 22.49 24.12 7.72
N GLY A 116 21.28 24.67 7.78
CA GLY A 116 20.05 23.91 7.89
C GLY A 116 19.64 23.29 6.56
N ARG A 117 19.37 21.98 6.56
CA ARG A 117 18.24 21.32 5.86
C ARG A 117 18.30 19.81 6.02
N SER A 118 17.11 19.22 6.13
CA SER A 118 16.77 17.82 5.87
C SER A 118 17.21 16.76 6.90
N GLY A 119 16.35 16.52 7.90
CA GLY A 119 16.45 15.35 8.80
C GLY A 119 15.20 14.46 8.83
N THR A 120 14.18 14.71 8.01
CA THR A 120 12.83 14.16 8.26
C THR A 120 12.51 12.83 7.56
N TYR A 121 13.41 12.22 6.78
CA TYR A 121 13.06 11.07 5.92
C TYR A 121 14.09 9.93 5.83
N GLY A 122 15.09 9.87 6.71
CA GLY A 122 16.07 8.77 6.73
C GLY A 122 15.51 7.39 7.14
N PRO A 123 14.65 7.27 8.17
CA PRO A 123 14.33 5.96 8.77
C PRO A 123 13.35 5.10 7.95
N LEU A 124 12.42 5.73 7.21
CA LEU A 124 11.38 5.03 6.45
C LEU A 124 11.92 4.32 5.19
N LYS A 125 13.05 4.77 4.65
CA LYS A 125 13.72 4.12 3.51
C LYS A 125 14.43 2.82 3.90
N ARG A 126 14.98 2.72 5.13
CA ARG A 126 15.80 1.59 5.57
C ARG A 126 15.01 0.27 5.69
N TYR A 127 13.71 0.34 5.93
CA TYR A 127 12.84 -0.84 6.05
C TYR A 127 12.03 -1.15 4.78
N GLY A 128 12.30 -0.47 3.65
CA GLY A 128 11.53 -0.66 2.40
C GLY A 128 10.03 -0.34 2.54
N CYS A 129 9.66 0.40 3.59
CA CYS A 129 8.27 0.66 3.95
C CYS A 129 7.65 1.73 3.06
N TRP A 130 8.48 2.55 2.41
CA TRP A 130 8.00 3.67 1.61
C TRP A 130 9.04 4.12 0.58
N SER A 131 8.65 4.11 -0.70
CA SER A 131 9.45 4.62 -1.81
C SER A 131 8.54 5.50 -2.69
N PRO A 132 8.86 6.81 -2.88
CA PRO A 132 8.09 7.70 -3.77
C PRO A 132 8.09 7.27 -5.24
N ALA A 133 8.95 6.31 -5.61
CA ALA A 133 9.04 5.79 -6.98
C ALA A 133 7.91 4.83 -7.37
N ALA A 134 7.01 4.48 -6.45
CA ALA A 134 5.84 3.64 -6.75
C ALA A 134 4.59 4.46 -7.15
N GLU A 135 4.69 5.79 -7.22
CA GLU A 135 3.58 6.69 -7.57
C GLU A 135 3.50 7.00 -9.08
N GLN A 136 4.23 6.25 -9.91
CA GLN A 136 4.18 6.34 -11.38
C GLN A 136 4.15 4.94 -12.00
N GLN A 137 2.99 4.28 -11.92
CA GLN A 137 2.56 3.30 -12.92
C GLN A 137 1.04 3.18 -12.94
#